data_AF-S6GXN4-F1
#
_entry.id   AF-S6GXN4-F1
#
_cell.length_a   1.000
_cell.length_b   1.000
_cell.length_c   1.000
_cell.angle_alpha   90.00
_cell.angle_beta   90.00
_cell.angle_gamma   90.00
#
_symmetry.space_group_name_H-M   'P 1'
#
loop_
_entity.id
_entity.type
_entity.pdbx_description
1 polymer ?
#
loop_
_entity_poly.entity_id
_entity_poly.type
_entity_poly.pdbx_seq_one_letter_code
_entity_poly.pdbx_strand_id
1 'polypeptide(L)'
;MPKPVGVLSRGPCCEINKLIVQVVGQYHPPTQRLAFYEKDANTRLDALTAQDCTENITAYMCAPSQLHVWDWSGEPAHRLMLEIETERGKPILLPLPATRITLRQVDQQWNQIVPVLPFVALPGVNSAYDHGTPVLCRAGFIYVFIDGKLWRELEVRVSDERTTYHDIELKKFRVGEGYVDDARLATGKALDDIWLPANWNDRPLDTQLCFSEVQLSALRLQRLESDSALRRLRCQSPDLRVSKERSKT
;
A
#
# COMPACT_ATOMS: atom_id res chain seq x y z
N MET A 1 50.51 11.14 21.08
CA MET A 1 49.03 11.15 21.18
C MET A 1 48.52 9.80 20.69
N PRO A 2 47.73 9.05 21.49
CA PRO A 2 47.26 7.73 21.07
C PRO A 2 46.17 7.89 19.98
N LYS A 3 46.26 7.08 18.92
CA LYS A 3 45.24 6.99 17.87
C LYS A 3 43.95 6.43 18.49
N PRO A 4 42.76 6.98 18.17
CA PRO A 4 41.51 6.41 18.66
C PRO A 4 41.34 4.99 18.08
N VAL A 5 41.13 4.05 19.00
CA VAL A 5 40.84 2.65 18.72
C VAL A 5 39.46 2.55 18.08
N GLY A 6 39.39 1.90 16.91
CA GLY A 6 38.18 1.27 16.39
C GLY A 6 37.12 2.20 15.81
N VAL A 7 37.36 2.75 14.61
CA VAL A 7 36.24 3.10 13.72
C VAL A 7 35.70 1.77 13.18
N LEU A 8 34.70 1.21 13.86
CA LEU A 8 33.95 0.07 13.35
C LEU A 8 33.35 0.46 11.99
N SER A 9 33.49 -0.40 10.99
CA SER A 9 32.97 -0.14 9.66
C SER A 9 31.48 0.16 9.75
N ARG A 10 31.05 1.27 9.12
CA ARG A 10 29.62 1.56 8.89
C ARG A 10 29.11 0.64 7.79
N GLY A 11 29.14 -0.67 8.03
CA GLY A 11 28.49 -1.63 7.17
C GLY A 11 26.98 -1.42 7.20
N PRO A 12 26.23 -1.97 6.23
CA PRO A 12 24.77 -1.84 6.15
C PRO A 12 24.03 -2.36 7.40
N CYS A 13 24.71 -3.11 8.28
CA CYS A 13 24.17 -3.61 9.55
C CYS A 13 24.34 -2.66 10.75
N CYS A 14 24.97 -1.49 10.57
CA CYS A 14 25.30 -0.55 11.65
C CYS A 14 24.34 0.66 11.74
N GLU A 15 23.24 0.63 10.99
CA GLU A 15 22.18 1.63 11.08
C GLU A 15 21.27 1.32 12.28
N ILE A 16 21.55 1.97 13.40
CA ILE A 16 20.76 1.87 14.63
C ILE A 16 19.65 2.94 14.56
N ASN A 17 18.48 2.66 15.14
CA ASN A 17 17.36 3.61 15.25
C ASN A 17 16.87 4.13 13.89
N LYS A 18 16.64 3.22 12.94
CA LYS A 18 16.02 3.57 11.66
C LYS A 18 14.62 2.99 11.55
N LEU A 19 13.75 3.70 10.83
CA LEU A 19 12.60 3.12 10.16
C LEU A 19 12.93 3.03 8.68
N ILE A 20 12.80 1.82 8.12
CA ILE A 20 13.03 1.56 6.70
C ILE A 20 11.74 1.02 6.11
N VAL A 21 11.26 1.64 5.04
CA VAL A 21 10.13 1.16 4.24
C VAL A 21 10.58 0.98 2.80
N GLN A 22 10.40 -0.22 2.27
CA GLN A 22 10.67 -0.54 0.87
C GLN A 22 9.40 -0.35 0.05
N VAL A 23 9.46 0.48 -0.99
CA VAL A 23 8.46 0.52 -2.05
C VAL A 23 9.05 -0.20 -3.26
N VAL A 24 8.39 -1.25 -3.72
CA VAL A 24 8.87 -2.06 -4.85
C VAL A 24 8.64 -1.32 -6.16
N GLY A 25 9.66 -1.27 -7.01
CA GLY A 25 9.70 -0.45 -8.21
C GLY A 25 10.59 0.79 -8.02
N GLN A 26 10.67 1.61 -9.07
CA GLN A 26 11.42 2.86 -9.07
C GLN A 26 10.62 3.92 -9.82
N TYR A 27 10.94 5.20 -9.57
CA TYR A 27 10.32 6.35 -10.24
C TYR A 27 8.80 6.42 -10.06
N HIS A 28 8.34 6.17 -8.84
CA HIS A 28 6.92 6.23 -8.55
C HIS A 28 6.36 7.66 -8.71
N PRO A 29 5.13 7.81 -9.22
CA PRO A 29 4.48 9.11 -9.31
C PRO A 29 4.22 9.68 -7.90
N PRO A 30 4.20 11.02 -7.74
CA PRO A 30 4.01 11.66 -6.45
C PRO A 30 2.56 11.58 -5.92
N THR A 31 1.67 10.88 -6.63
CA THR A 31 0.25 10.72 -6.30
C THR A 31 0.04 9.86 -5.05
N GLN A 32 1.00 9.00 -4.71
CA GLN A 32 1.04 8.19 -3.50
C GLN A 32 2.36 8.43 -2.79
N ARG A 33 2.33 8.74 -1.48
CA ARG A 33 3.55 8.99 -0.70
C ARG A 33 3.41 8.65 0.77
N LEU A 34 4.54 8.41 1.41
CA LEU A 34 4.64 8.14 2.84
C LEU A 34 4.82 9.45 3.62
N ALA A 35 4.08 9.61 4.71
CA ALA A 35 4.23 10.76 5.58
C ALA A 35 3.87 10.44 7.03
N PHE A 36 4.53 11.14 7.94
CA PHE A 36 4.26 11.02 9.37
C PHE A 36 3.19 11.98 9.83
N TYR A 37 2.35 11.48 10.73
CA TYR A 37 1.30 12.22 11.39
C TYR A 37 1.37 11.98 12.90
N GLU A 38 0.82 12.91 13.67
CA GLU A 38 0.49 12.63 15.07
C GLU A 38 -0.52 11.46 15.15
N LYS A 39 -0.41 10.65 16.19
CA LYS A 39 -1.22 9.44 16.36
C LYS A 39 -2.69 9.74 16.55
N ASP A 40 -2.99 10.72 17.41
CA ASP A 40 -4.33 11.09 17.82
C ASP A 40 -4.88 12.32 17.09
N ALA A 41 -4.07 12.94 16.23
CA ALA A 41 -4.46 14.08 15.41
C ALA A 41 -4.21 13.83 13.92
N ASN A 42 -4.76 14.69 13.07
CA ASN A 42 -4.45 14.71 11.63
C ASN A 42 -3.39 15.78 11.31
N THR A 43 -2.55 16.15 12.28
CA THR A 43 -1.42 17.06 12.10
C THR A 43 -0.29 16.32 11.42
N ARG A 44 0.15 16.82 10.26
CA ARG A 44 1.28 16.26 9.52
C ARG A 44 2.59 16.70 10.16
N LEU A 45 3.51 15.77 10.33
CA LEU A 45 4.85 16.02 10.88
C LEU A 45 5.82 16.27 9.74
N ASP A 46 5.76 17.48 9.15
CA ASP A 46 6.54 17.83 7.96
C ASP A 46 8.04 17.72 8.19
N ALA A 47 8.53 18.16 9.35
CA ALA A 47 9.95 18.11 9.69
C ALA A 47 10.51 16.68 9.78
N LEU A 48 9.67 15.72 10.23
CA LEU A 48 10.06 14.31 10.30
C LEU A 48 9.90 13.63 8.94
N THR A 49 8.81 13.95 8.22
CA THR A 49 8.57 13.43 6.87
C THR A 49 9.69 13.85 5.91
N ALA A 50 10.18 15.09 6.01
CA ALA A 50 11.27 15.62 5.19
C ALA A 50 12.65 15.01 5.49
N GLN A 51 12.81 14.25 6.58
CA GLN A 51 14.04 13.50 6.87
C GLN A 51 14.15 12.21 6.05
N ASP A 52 13.16 11.91 5.20
CA ASP A 52 13.20 10.77 4.31
C ASP A 52 14.46 10.78 3.44
N CYS A 53 15.38 9.85 3.73
CA CYS A 53 16.53 9.59 2.90
C CYS A 53 16.18 8.48 1.92
N THR A 54 15.79 8.88 0.72
CA THR A 54 15.41 7.94 -0.34
C THR A 54 16.64 7.29 -0.98
N GLU A 55 16.64 5.96 -1.08
CA GLU A 55 17.71 5.18 -1.71
C GLU A 55 17.14 4.25 -2.78
N ASN A 56 17.73 4.22 -3.98
CA ASN A 56 17.33 3.26 -5.00
C ASN A 56 18.19 1.99 -4.90
N ILE A 57 17.53 0.83 -4.75
CA ILE A 57 18.18 -0.47 -4.73
C ILE A 57 17.96 -1.20 -6.05
N THR A 58 19.07 -1.63 -6.66
CA THR A 58 19.12 -2.48 -7.85
C THR A 58 20.00 -3.71 -7.63
N ALA A 59 20.31 -4.03 -6.36
CA ALA A 59 21.18 -5.12 -5.99
C ALA A 59 20.74 -6.45 -6.62
N TYR A 60 21.70 -7.34 -6.92
CA TYR A 60 21.39 -8.56 -7.66
C TYR A 60 20.36 -9.47 -6.98
N MET A 61 20.21 -9.42 -5.65
CA MET A 61 19.28 -10.30 -4.94
C MET A 61 17.88 -9.70 -4.79
N CYS A 62 17.74 -8.37 -4.90
CA CYS A 62 16.49 -7.66 -4.66
C CYS A 62 15.76 -7.35 -5.97
N ALA A 63 14.44 -7.26 -5.92
CA ALA A 63 13.69 -6.56 -6.97
C ALA A 63 14.07 -5.06 -6.95
N PRO A 64 14.14 -4.39 -8.12
CA PRO A 64 14.34 -2.95 -8.17
C PRO A 64 13.34 -2.25 -7.26
N SER A 65 13.85 -1.50 -6.29
CA SER A 65 13.02 -0.89 -5.24
C SER A 65 13.56 0.47 -4.86
N GLN A 66 12.68 1.28 -4.27
CA GLN A 66 13.01 2.51 -3.60
C GLN A 66 12.86 2.29 -2.09
N LEU A 67 13.91 2.58 -1.31
CA LEU A 67 13.84 2.61 0.13
C LEU A 67 13.59 4.03 0.60
N HIS A 68 12.73 4.14 1.61
CA HIS A 68 12.53 5.33 2.39
C HIS A 68 13.08 5.09 3.79
N VAL A 69 14.03 5.92 4.22
CA VAL A 69 14.82 5.70 5.43
C VAL A 69 14.74 6.94 6.31
N TRP A 70 14.25 6.76 7.54
CA TRP A 70 14.18 7.82 8.55
C TRP A 70 15.00 7.46 9.78
N ASP A 71 15.62 8.46 10.40
CA ASP A 71 16.02 8.38 11.80
C ASP A 71 14.76 8.29 12.67
N TRP A 72 14.63 7.19 13.42
CA TRP A 72 13.42 6.87 14.16
C TRP A 72 13.77 6.36 15.55
N SER A 73 13.30 7.05 16.59
CA SER A 73 13.59 6.68 17.98
C SER A 73 12.47 5.87 18.64
N GLY A 74 11.41 5.53 17.90
CA GLY A 74 10.29 4.74 18.41
C GLY A 74 9.20 5.59 19.05
N GLU A 75 9.04 6.84 18.61
CA GLU A 75 8.12 7.82 19.17
C GLU A 75 6.67 7.29 19.15
N PRO A 76 6.07 6.98 20.32
CA PRO A 76 4.75 6.34 20.37
C PRO A 76 3.60 7.26 19.96
N ALA A 77 3.86 8.57 19.87
CA ALA A 77 2.91 9.60 19.49
C ALA A 77 2.83 9.83 17.97
N HIS A 78 3.64 9.12 17.18
CA HIS A 78 3.70 9.29 15.73
C HIS A 78 3.16 8.05 15.02
N ARG A 79 2.59 8.23 13.83
CA ARG A 79 2.15 7.15 12.94
C ARG A 79 2.51 7.46 11.50
N LEU A 80 2.80 6.41 10.74
CA LEU A 80 3.03 6.53 9.30
C LEU A 80 1.69 6.36 8.55
N MET A 81 1.46 7.23 7.58
CA MET A 81 0.28 7.23 6.73
C MET A 81 0.72 7.13 5.27
N LEU A 82 -0.09 6.47 4.47
CA LEU A 82 -0.07 6.59 3.02
C LEU A 82 -0.98 7.76 2.62
N GLU A 83 -0.38 8.82 2.08
CA GLU A 83 -1.10 9.96 1.51
C GLU A 83 -1.43 9.68 0.05
N ILE A 84 -2.70 9.84 -0.30
CA ILE A 84 -3.18 9.83 -1.69
C ILE A 84 -3.57 11.26 -2.08
N GLU A 85 -2.99 11.77 -3.16
CA GLU A 85 -3.33 13.09 -3.69
C GLU A 85 -4.81 13.13 -4.11
N THR A 86 -5.51 14.22 -3.80
CA THR A 86 -6.90 14.45 -4.21
C THR A 86 -6.97 15.47 -5.34
N GLU A 87 -7.99 15.39 -6.19
CA GLU A 87 -8.23 16.40 -7.24
C GLU A 87 -8.42 17.80 -6.64
N ARG A 88 -9.09 17.89 -5.48
CA ARG A 88 -9.30 19.13 -4.73
C ARG A 88 -9.30 18.85 -3.23
N GLY A 89 -8.58 19.66 -2.47
CA GLY A 89 -8.59 19.63 -1.00
C GLY A 89 -7.39 18.92 -0.39
N LYS A 90 -7.60 18.34 0.81
CA LYS A 90 -6.57 17.65 1.58
C LYS A 90 -6.39 16.22 1.07
N PRO A 91 -5.17 15.66 1.13
CA PRO A 91 -4.93 14.28 0.72
C PRO A 91 -5.75 13.29 1.54
N ILE A 92 -6.11 12.15 0.93
CA ILE A 92 -6.74 11.04 1.64
C ILE A 92 -5.65 10.36 2.47
N LEU A 93 -5.92 10.18 3.77
CA LEU A 93 -4.96 9.64 4.72
C LEU A 93 -5.31 8.20 5.09
N LEU A 94 -4.55 7.26 4.53
CA LEU A 94 -4.70 5.83 4.77
C LEU A 94 -3.70 5.39 5.85
N PRO A 95 -4.17 4.92 7.02
CA PRO A 95 -3.26 4.48 8.08
C PRO A 95 -2.52 3.21 7.68
N LEU A 96 -1.21 3.19 7.89
CA LEU A 96 -0.41 1.97 7.83
C LEU A 96 -0.33 1.35 9.23
N PRO A 97 0.03 0.04 9.35
CA PRO A 97 0.19 -0.57 10.66
C PRO A 97 1.29 0.13 11.47
N ALA A 98 1.27 -0.05 12.79
CA ALA A 98 2.18 0.65 13.70
C ALA A 98 3.65 0.47 13.30
N THR A 99 4.40 1.57 13.22
CA THR A 99 5.82 1.56 12.88
C THR A 99 6.68 1.20 14.09
N ARG A 100 7.82 0.58 13.84
CA ARG A 100 8.85 0.24 14.83
C ARG A 100 10.22 0.52 14.24
N ILE A 101 11.23 0.57 15.10
CA ILE A 101 12.61 0.53 14.64
C ILE A 101 12.83 -0.78 13.89
N THR A 102 13.39 -0.68 12.69
CA THR A 102 13.67 -1.81 11.80
C THR A 102 15.14 -1.86 11.47
N LEU A 103 15.71 -3.07 11.47
CA LEU A 103 17.05 -3.30 10.98
C LEU A 103 17.03 -3.38 9.44
N ARG A 104 18.05 -2.83 8.79
CA ARG A 104 18.23 -2.98 7.36
C ARG A 104 18.43 -4.45 7.00
N GLN A 105 17.66 -4.91 6.02
CA GLN A 105 17.75 -6.26 5.48
C GLN A 105 18.51 -6.25 4.14
N VAL A 106 19.09 -7.39 3.79
CA VAL A 106 19.88 -7.53 2.55
C VAL A 106 19.00 -7.81 1.32
N ASP A 107 17.89 -8.52 1.51
CA ASP A 107 17.00 -8.96 0.42
C ASP A 107 15.70 -8.14 0.43
N GLN A 108 14.86 -8.38 1.42
CA GLN A 108 13.54 -7.76 1.58
C GLN A 108 13.48 -7.00 2.90
N GLN A 109 13.12 -5.71 2.89
CA GLN A 109 12.93 -4.97 4.13
C GLN A 109 11.68 -5.45 4.87
N TRP A 110 11.69 -5.32 6.19
CA TRP A 110 10.58 -5.77 7.04
C TRP A 110 9.27 -5.02 6.80
N ASN A 111 9.33 -3.76 6.37
CA ASN A 111 8.18 -2.99 5.92
C ASN A 111 8.26 -2.87 4.40
N GLN A 112 7.26 -3.40 3.71
CA GLN A 112 7.19 -3.38 2.27
C GLN A 112 5.83 -2.95 1.75
N ILE A 113 5.86 -2.10 0.74
CA ILE A 113 4.75 -1.70 -0.08
C ILE A 113 5.00 -2.19 -1.51
N VAL A 114 3.98 -2.82 -2.08
CA VAL A 114 3.99 -3.36 -3.44
C VAL A 114 2.93 -2.61 -4.23
N PRO A 115 3.34 -1.82 -5.24
CA PRO A 115 2.42 -1.31 -6.25
C PRO A 115 1.85 -2.46 -7.08
N VAL A 116 0.54 -2.50 -7.24
CA VAL A 116 -0.15 -3.53 -8.02
C VAL A 116 -1.06 -2.94 -9.09
N LEU A 117 -1.24 -3.70 -10.15
CA LEU A 117 -2.22 -3.46 -11.20
C LEU A 117 -3.29 -4.56 -11.17
N PRO A 118 -4.54 -4.23 -10.87
CA PRO A 118 -5.67 -5.16 -10.96
C PRO A 118 -5.93 -5.64 -12.39
N PHE A 119 -5.81 -6.96 -12.60
CA PHE A 119 -6.18 -7.65 -13.84
C PHE A 119 -7.37 -8.59 -13.63
N VAL A 120 -8.12 -8.81 -14.71
CA VAL A 120 -9.13 -9.86 -14.84
C VAL A 120 -8.68 -10.81 -15.94
N ALA A 121 -8.77 -12.11 -15.70
CA ALA A 121 -8.58 -13.11 -16.74
C ALA A 121 -9.82 -13.15 -17.64
N LEU A 122 -9.67 -12.81 -18.92
CA LEU A 122 -10.69 -13.09 -19.93
C LEU A 122 -10.54 -14.53 -20.40
N PRO A 123 -11.57 -15.38 -20.26
CA PRO A 123 -11.48 -16.76 -20.74
C PRO A 123 -11.21 -16.76 -22.24
N GLY A 124 -10.20 -17.52 -22.67
CA GLY A 124 -9.91 -17.72 -24.08
C GLY A 124 -11.04 -18.49 -24.76
N VAL A 125 -11.25 -18.21 -26.05
CA VAL A 125 -12.28 -18.91 -26.85
C VAL A 125 -11.89 -20.35 -27.23
N ASN A 126 -10.60 -20.72 -27.05
CA ASN A 126 -10.04 -21.94 -27.63
C ASN A 126 -9.97 -23.13 -26.66
N SER A 127 -10.06 -22.93 -25.34
CA SER A 127 -9.98 -24.03 -24.37
C SER A 127 -10.52 -23.63 -22.99
N ALA A 128 -11.21 -24.56 -22.33
CA ALA A 128 -11.63 -24.44 -20.93
C ALA A 128 -10.45 -24.48 -19.92
N TYR A 129 -9.24 -24.80 -20.39
CA TYR A 129 -8.00 -24.81 -19.59
C TYR A 129 -7.11 -23.59 -19.84
N ASP A 130 -7.54 -22.66 -20.68
CA ASP A 130 -6.84 -21.39 -20.82
C ASP A 130 -7.04 -20.60 -19.53
N HIS A 131 -5.94 -20.24 -18.85
CA HIS A 131 -5.97 -19.35 -17.69
C HIS A 131 -6.48 -17.94 -18.04
N GLY A 132 -6.76 -17.71 -19.33
CA GLY A 132 -7.33 -16.50 -19.86
C GLY A 132 -6.25 -15.48 -20.16
N THR A 133 -6.57 -14.54 -21.04
CA THR A 133 -5.69 -13.39 -21.27
C THR A 133 -5.91 -12.37 -20.15
N PRO A 134 -4.87 -11.97 -19.40
CA PRO A 134 -5.02 -10.94 -18.39
C PRO A 134 -5.29 -9.60 -19.08
N VAL A 135 -6.42 -8.99 -18.75
CA VAL A 135 -6.76 -7.62 -19.18
C VAL A 135 -6.96 -6.73 -17.97
N LEU A 136 -6.71 -5.43 -18.13
CA LEU A 136 -6.97 -4.47 -17.07
C LEU A 136 -8.43 -4.54 -16.63
N CYS A 137 -8.65 -4.26 -15.35
CA CYS A 137 -9.98 -4.29 -14.78
C CYS A 137 -10.93 -3.32 -15.50
N ARG A 138 -12.18 -3.74 -15.71
CA ARG A 138 -13.23 -2.90 -16.29
C ARG A 138 -13.69 -1.82 -15.30
N ALA A 139 -14.44 -0.83 -15.79
CA ALA A 139 -15.02 0.20 -14.94
C ALA A 139 -15.88 -0.40 -13.82
N GLY A 140 -15.78 0.18 -12.63
CA GLY A 140 -16.40 -0.34 -11.41
C GLY A 140 -15.66 0.10 -10.16
N PHE A 141 -15.63 -0.76 -9.15
CA PHE A 141 -15.08 -0.46 -7.83
C PHE A 141 -14.20 -1.59 -7.31
N ILE A 142 -13.06 -1.21 -6.74
CA ILE A 142 -12.14 -2.10 -6.05
C ILE A 142 -12.17 -1.80 -4.56
N TYR A 143 -12.28 -2.85 -3.77
CA TYR A 143 -12.27 -2.79 -2.32
C TYR A 143 -11.02 -3.49 -1.82
N VAL A 144 -10.24 -2.81 -0.99
CA VAL A 144 -9.04 -3.36 -0.35
C VAL A 144 -9.32 -3.49 1.13
N PHE A 145 -9.21 -4.71 1.65
CA PHE A 145 -9.29 -5.02 3.06
C PHE A 145 -7.89 -5.35 3.57
N ILE A 146 -7.53 -4.83 4.74
CA ILE A 146 -6.33 -5.19 5.48
C ILE A 146 -6.78 -5.68 6.86
N ASP A 147 -6.32 -6.87 7.25
CA ASP A 147 -6.67 -7.52 8.51
C ASP A 147 -8.20 -7.55 8.75
N GLY A 148 -8.93 -7.76 7.66
CA GLY A 148 -10.39 -7.85 7.63
C GLY A 148 -11.17 -6.54 7.75
N LYS A 149 -10.50 -5.39 7.83
CA LYS A 149 -11.13 -4.06 7.80
C LYS A 149 -10.95 -3.41 6.43
N LEU A 150 -11.98 -2.73 5.94
CA LEU A 150 -11.93 -2.00 4.69
C LEU A 150 -10.96 -0.82 4.83
N TRP A 151 -9.92 -0.87 4.02
CA TRP A 151 -8.82 0.08 4.00
C TRP A 151 -8.94 1.08 2.85
N ARG A 152 -9.28 0.61 1.65
CA ARG A 152 -9.52 1.47 0.47
C ARG A 152 -10.78 1.06 -0.27
N GLU A 153 -11.47 2.05 -0.82
CA GLU A 153 -12.48 1.89 -1.86
C GLU A 153 -12.03 2.79 -3.03
N LEU A 154 -11.85 2.19 -4.21
CA LEU A 154 -11.37 2.88 -5.39
C LEU A 154 -12.38 2.73 -6.52
N GLU A 155 -12.70 3.84 -7.19
CA GLU A 155 -13.42 3.83 -8.46
C GLU A 155 -12.42 3.58 -9.61
N VAL A 156 -12.72 2.57 -10.43
CA VAL A 156 -11.98 2.25 -11.65
C VAL A 156 -12.62 3.01 -12.80
N ARG A 157 -11.86 3.91 -13.42
CA ARG A 157 -12.28 4.65 -14.61
C ARG A 157 -11.48 4.16 -15.81
N VAL A 158 -12.17 3.82 -16.89
CA VAL A 158 -11.57 3.36 -18.14
C VAL A 158 -11.82 4.41 -19.19
N SER A 159 -10.76 4.95 -19.79
CA SER A 159 -10.81 5.78 -21.00
C SER A 159 -10.17 5.04 -22.17
N ASP A 160 -10.26 5.61 -23.36
CA ASP A 160 -9.65 5.04 -24.58
C ASP A 160 -8.13 4.87 -24.47
N GLU A 161 -7.47 5.65 -23.61
CA GLU A 161 -6.01 5.69 -23.48
C GLU A 161 -5.48 4.93 -22.26
N ARG A 162 -6.24 4.84 -21.16
CA ARG A 162 -5.77 4.20 -19.92
C ARG A 162 -6.89 3.83 -18.95
N THR A 163 -6.58 2.90 -18.05
CA THR A 163 -7.37 2.60 -16.85
C THR A 163 -6.73 3.29 -15.65
N THR A 164 -7.52 4.04 -14.87
CA THR A 164 -7.05 4.76 -13.68
C THR A 164 -7.88 4.42 -12.45
N TYR A 165 -7.25 4.52 -11.28
CA TYR A 165 -7.88 4.22 -9.99
C TYR A 165 -8.02 5.50 -9.18
N HIS A 166 -9.21 5.74 -8.61
CA HIS A 166 -9.52 6.96 -7.86
C HIS A 166 -10.06 6.62 -6.48
N ASP A 167 -9.31 6.97 -5.43
CA ASP A 167 -9.73 6.69 -4.04
C ASP A 167 -10.95 7.51 -3.61
N ILE A 168 -11.78 6.85 -2.82
CA ILE A 168 -12.88 7.44 -2.07
C ILE A 168 -12.43 7.65 -0.62
N GLU A 169 -12.67 8.85 -0.08
CA GLU A 169 -12.30 9.17 1.31
C GLU A 169 -13.24 8.50 2.32
N LEU A 170 -13.02 7.20 2.58
CA LEU A 170 -13.87 6.36 3.43
C LEU A 170 -14.16 6.95 4.81
N LYS A 171 -13.22 7.71 5.40
CA LYS A 171 -13.40 8.36 6.70
C LYS A 171 -14.59 9.31 6.75
N LYS A 172 -14.94 9.97 5.64
CA LYS A 172 -16.11 10.85 5.56
C LYS A 172 -17.43 10.10 5.63
N PHE A 173 -17.43 8.83 5.22
CA PHE A 173 -18.61 8.01 5.08
C PHE A 173 -18.77 6.96 6.19
N ARG A 174 -17.74 6.78 7.05
CA ARG A 174 -17.79 5.83 8.16
C ARG A 174 -18.56 6.42 9.34
N VAL A 175 -19.56 5.70 9.84
CA VAL A 175 -20.38 6.09 11.01
C VAL A 175 -20.42 4.92 11.98
N GLY A 176 -19.77 5.07 13.14
CA GLY A 176 -19.52 3.95 14.06
C GLY A 176 -18.75 2.82 13.35
N GLU A 177 -19.29 1.61 13.43
CA GLU A 177 -18.74 0.42 12.76
C GLU A 177 -19.26 0.24 11.31
N GLY A 178 -20.11 1.14 10.81
CA GLY A 178 -20.75 1.04 9.49
C GLY A 178 -20.42 2.20 8.56
N TYR A 179 -21.23 2.33 7.51
CA TYR A 179 -21.13 3.38 6.50
C TYR A 179 -22.48 4.04 6.27
N VAL A 180 -22.46 5.28 5.79
CA VAL A 180 -23.67 5.90 5.23
C VAL A 180 -24.00 5.28 3.86
N ASP A 181 -25.29 5.24 3.54
CA ASP A 181 -25.79 4.73 2.25
C ASP A 181 -25.74 5.78 1.12
N ASP A 182 -25.18 6.96 1.37
CA ASP A 182 -24.97 7.98 0.34
C ASP A 182 -23.99 7.49 -0.74
N ALA A 183 -24.14 8.05 -1.95
CA ALA A 183 -23.19 7.83 -3.03
C ALA A 183 -21.80 8.31 -2.61
N ARG A 184 -20.82 7.41 -2.56
CA ARG A 184 -19.46 7.74 -2.12
C ARG A 184 -18.63 8.09 -3.35
N LEU A 185 -18.56 9.38 -3.64
CA LEU A 185 -17.85 9.91 -4.79
C LEU A 185 -16.33 9.84 -4.59
N ALA A 186 -15.61 9.45 -5.64
CA ALA A 186 -14.15 9.43 -5.62
C ALA A 186 -13.58 10.85 -5.68
N THR A 187 -12.64 11.14 -4.78
CA THR A 187 -11.96 12.44 -4.68
C THR A 187 -10.46 12.34 -4.90
N GLY A 188 -9.92 11.11 -4.90
CA GLY A 188 -8.54 10.81 -5.22
C GLY A 188 -8.21 11.15 -6.68
N LYS A 189 -7.02 11.68 -6.89
CA LYS A 189 -6.45 11.89 -8.22
C LYS A 189 -6.21 10.53 -8.88
N ALA A 190 -6.21 10.52 -10.22
CA ALA A 190 -5.95 9.32 -11.01
C ALA A 190 -4.61 8.66 -10.61
N LEU A 191 -4.68 7.40 -10.19
CA LEU A 191 -3.54 6.54 -9.93
C LEU A 191 -3.33 5.57 -11.08
N ASP A 192 -2.07 5.35 -11.45
CA ASP A 192 -1.69 4.33 -12.44
C ASP A 192 -1.54 2.96 -11.79
N ASP A 193 -1.13 2.89 -10.51
CA ASP A 193 -1.00 1.67 -9.71
C ASP A 193 -1.60 1.84 -8.30
N ILE A 194 -1.84 0.73 -7.59
CA ILE A 194 -2.38 0.74 -6.23
C ILE A 194 -1.29 0.26 -5.27
N TRP A 195 -0.83 1.14 -4.37
CA TRP A 195 0.12 0.75 -3.34
C TRP A 195 -0.55 -0.09 -2.25
N LEU A 196 -0.07 -1.32 -2.07
CA LEU A 196 -0.54 -2.25 -1.03
C LEU A 196 0.59 -2.61 -0.08
N PRO A 197 0.42 -2.49 1.25
CA PRO A 197 1.39 -3.00 2.19
C PRO A 197 1.34 -4.54 2.17
N ALA A 198 2.51 -5.16 1.98
CA ALA A 198 2.64 -6.61 1.82
C ALA A 198 3.17 -7.28 3.09
N ASN A 199 4.22 -6.70 3.65
CA ASN A 199 4.88 -7.15 4.87
C ASN A 199 5.08 -5.93 5.77
N TRP A 200 4.86 -6.10 7.07
CA TRP A 200 5.04 -5.01 8.03
C TRP A 200 5.61 -5.53 9.35
N ASN A 201 6.69 -4.93 9.81
CA ASN A 201 7.46 -5.40 10.97
C ASN A 201 7.75 -6.91 10.93
N ASP A 202 8.18 -7.42 9.77
CA ASP A 202 8.50 -8.84 9.54
C ASP A 202 7.30 -9.78 9.67
N ARG A 203 6.09 -9.27 9.42
CA ARG A 203 4.85 -10.04 9.38
C ARG A 203 4.05 -9.75 8.12
N PRO A 204 3.63 -10.81 7.38
CA PRO A 204 2.72 -10.64 6.26
C PRO A 204 1.39 -10.03 6.73
N LEU A 205 0.87 -9.07 5.97
CA LEU A 205 -0.46 -8.52 6.20
C LEU A 205 -1.53 -9.33 5.46
N ASP A 206 -2.69 -9.53 6.08
CA ASP A 206 -3.84 -10.15 5.40
C ASP A 206 -4.52 -9.12 4.50
N THR A 207 -3.97 -8.96 3.30
CA THR A 207 -4.50 -8.07 2.27
C THR A 207 -5.42 -8.85 1.33
N GLN A 208 -6.68 -8.41 1.25
CA GLN A 208 -7.73 -9.05 0.45
C GLN A 208 -8.41 -8.02 -0.44
N LEU A 209 -8.65 -8.35 -1.71
CA LEU A 209 -9.29 -7.45 -2.66
C LEU A 209 -10.56 -8.07 -3.23
N CYS A 210 -11.57 -7.25 -3.51
CA CYS A 210 -12.66 -7.65 -4.38
C CYS A 210 -13.06 -6.53 -5.34
N PHE A 211 -13.60 -6.95 -6.48
CA PHE A 211 -14.14 -6.07 -7.50
C PHE A 211 -15.67 -6.15 -7.53
N SER A 212 -16.32 -5.02 -7.78
CA SER A 212 -17.76 -4.91 -8.04
C SER A 212 -18.01 -3.87 -9.13
N GLU A 213 -18.87 -4.17 -10.10
CA GLU A 213 -19.24 -3.19 -11.15
C GLU A 213 -20.03 -2.01 -10.58
N VAL A 214 -20.81 -2.28 -9.54
CA VAL A 214 -21.61 -1.28 -8.83
C VAL A 214 -21.04 -1.06 -7.44
N GLN A 215 -21.11 0.18 -6.97
CA GLN A 215 -20.69 0.53 -5.62
C GLN A 215 -21.47 -0.30 -4.59
N LEU A 216 -20.76 -1.01 -3.71
CA LEU A 216 -21.38 -1.84 -2.67
C LEU A 216 -22.14 -0.95 -1.68
N SER A 217 -23.32 -1.39 -1.23
CA SER A 217 -24.08 -0.68 -0.19
C SER A 217 -23.37 -0.75 1.17
N ALA A 218 -23.74 0.14 2.10
CA ALA A 218 -23.14 0.16 3.43
C ALA A 218 -23.29 -1.19 4.15
N LEU A 219 -24.47 -1.82 4.05
CA LEU A 219 -24.75 -3.13 4.62
C LEU A 219 -23.84 -4.24 4.07
N ARG A 220 -23.51 -4.20 2.77
CA ARG A 220 -22.60 -5.17 2.15
C ARG A 220 -21.17 -4.96 2.64
N LEU A 221 -20.70 -3.72 2.74
CA LEU A 221 -19.38 -3.41 3.29
C LEU A 221 -19.26 -3.89 4.74
N GLN A 222 -20.26 -3.56 5.57
CA GLN A 222 -20.29 -3.99 6.98
C GLN A 222 -20.34 -5.52 7.09
N ARG A 223 -21.09 -6.20 6.22
CA ARG A 223 -21.12 -7.66 6.21
C ARG A 223 -19.76 -8.25 5.84
N LEU A 224 -19.05 -7.67 4.87
CA LEU A 224 -17.71 -8.11 4.49
C LEU A 224 -16.67 -7.86 5.59
N GLU A 225 -16.77 -6.76 6.37
CA GLU A 225 -15.88 -6.54 7.52
C GLU A 225 -16.15 -7.55 8.66
N SER A 226 -17.42 -7.85 8.94
CA SER A 226 -17.83 -8.68 10.08
C SER A 226 -17.76 -10.20 9.85
N ASP A 227 -17.92 -10.66 8.61
CA ASP A 227 -17.95 -12.09 8.26
C ASP A 227 -16.71 -12.51 7.48
N SER A 228 -15.72 -13.07 8.19
CA SER A 228 -14.46 -13.51 7.58
C SER A 228 -14.65 -14.66 6.57
N ALA A 229 -15.67 -15.52 6.76
CA ALA A 229 -15.91 -16.63 5.84
C ALA A 229 -16.48 -16.12 4.52
N LEU A 230 -17.46 -15.21 4.59
CA LEU A 230 -18.00 -14.55 3.41
C LEU A 230 -16.93 -13.73 2.68
N ARG A 231 -16.09 -12.99 3.43
CA ARG A 231 -15.01 -12.21 2.83
C ARG A 231 -14.01 -13.10 2.08
N ARG A 232 -13.61 -14.25 2.63
CA ARG A 232 -12.75 -15.22 1.93
C ARG A 232 -13.39 -15.82 0.68
N LEU A 233 -14.72 -15.93 0.63
CA LEU A 233 -15.43 -16.40 -0.56
C LEU A 233 -15.49 -15.33 -1.66
N ARG A 234 -15.61 -14.05 -1.27
CA ARG A 234 -15.86 -12.94 -2.20
C ARG A 234 -14.59 -12.23 -2.66
N CYS A 235 -13.56 -12.21 -1.81
CA CYS A 235 -12.30 -11.51 -2.02
C CYS A 235 -11.18 -12.49 -2.40
N GLN A 236 -10.16 -11.98 -3.07
CA GLN A 236 -8.93 -12.68 -3.42
C GLN A 236 -7.76 -12.09 -2.64
N SER A 237 -6.83 -12.92 -2.21
CA SER A 237 -5.59 -12.48 -1.55
C SER A 237 -4.45 -12.57 -2.56
N PRO A 238 -4.00 -11.45 -3.15
CA PRO A 238 -2.92 -11.46 -4.12
C PRO A 238 -1.62 -11.91 -3.45
N ASP A 239 -0.76 -12.61 -4.19
CA ASP A 239 0.57 -12.94 -3.71
C ASP A 239 1.49 -11.72 -3.87
N LEU A 240 1.65 -10.96 -2.78
CA LEU A 240 2.47 -9.74 -2.76
C LEU A 240 3.94 -10.00 -2.42
N ARG A 241 4.38 -11.27 -2.39
CA ARG A 241 5.79 -11.59 -2.16
C ARG A 241 6.61 -11.21 -3.39
N VAL A 242 7.69 -10.47 -3.14
CA VAL A 242 8.57 -9.99 -4.20
C VAL A 242 9.90 -10.72 -4.07
N SER A 243 10.16 -11.65 -5.00
CA SER A 243 11.46 -12.28 -5.19
C SER A 243 11.90 -12.07 -6.64
N LYS A 244 13.20 -11.87 -6.84
CA LYS A 244 13.75 -11.61 -8.18
C LYS A 244 13.54 -12.78 -9.16
N GLU A 245 13.36 -14.01 -8.65
CA GLU A 245 13.13 -15.19 -9.49
C GLU A 245 11.79 -15.14 -10.25
N ARG A 246 10.79 -14.38 -9.75
CA ARG A 246 9.48 -14.24 -10.41
C ARG A 246 9.43 -13.14 -11.46
N SER A 247 10.37 -12.20 -11.46
CA SER A 247 10.40 -11.08 -12.42
C SER A 247 10.99 -11.45 -13.80
N LYS A 248 11.25 -12.74 -14.05
CA LYS A 248 11.78 -13.26 -15.34
C LYS A 248 10.72 -13.91 -16.23
N THR A 249 9.43 -13.67 -15.98
CA THR A 249 8.34 -14.19 -16.81
C THR A 249 7.85 -13.12 -17.77
#